data_AF-A0A183AC61-F1
#
_entry.id   AF-A0A183AC61-F1
#
_cell.length_a   1.000
_cell.length_b   1.000
_cell.length_c   1.000
_cell.angle_alpha   90.00
_cell.angle_beta   90.00
_cell.angle_gamma   90.00
#
_symmetry.space_group_name_H-M   'P 1'
#
loop_
_entity.id
_entity.type
_entity.pdbx_description
1 polymer ?
#
loop_
_entity_poly.entity_id
_entity_poly.type
_entity_poly.pdbx_seq_one_letter_code
_entity_poly.pdbx_strand_id
1 'polypeptide(L)'
;LICVVTGILFIAILRNIFSNSESVFSRRFHDQLAIMYNDASVLENHHLAVAFQLLNRPGCDMFESLVKKQRLSLRRMAIDMVLATDMSKHMSLLADLKTMVETKKVAGSGILTLDNYSDRMQILQNMIHCSDLSNPTKPLALYRQWNTRIMEEHFRQGDREREQGLELSPMCDRNTASLEKTQVSFIDYIVHPLWETWSELVHPDAQKILETLEENREWYLARMVEDSQNEQKENE
;
A
#
# COMPACT_ATOMS: atom_id res chain seq x y z
N LEU A 1 -10.59 -5.63 -19.58
CA LEU A 1 -11.30 -4.79 -18.58
C LEU A 1 -11.92 -5.64 -17.47
N ILE A 2 -12.86 -6.56 -17.77
CA ILE A 2 -13.49 -7.44 -16.74
C ILE A 2 -12.44 -8.23 -15.94
N CYS A 3 -11.50 -8.93 -16.58
CA CYS A 3 -10.43 -9.66 -15.87
C CYS A 3 -9.44 -8.79 -15.07
N VAL A 4 -9.31 -7.51 -15.43
CA VAL A 4 -8.42 -6.56 -14.74
C VAL A 4 -9.12 -6.00 -13.52
N VAL A 5 -10.41 -5.64 -13.64
CA VAL A 5 -11.23 -5.15 -12.53
C VAL A 5 -11.52 -6.27 -11.50
N THR A 6 -11.84 -7.50 -11.94
CA THR A 6 -11.96 -8.64 -11.01
C THR A 6 -10.61 -9.05 -10.43
N GLY A 7 -9.52 -8.91 -11.18
CA GLY A 7 -8.16 -9.12 -10.67
C GLY A 7 -7.78 -8.09 -9.58
N ILE A 8 -8.07 -6.81 -9.80
CA ILE A 8 -7.83 -5.72 -8.83
C ILE A 8 -8.70 -5.90 -7.59
N LEU A 9 -9.98 -6.24 -7.74
CA LEU A 9 -10.87 -6.54 -6.60
C LEU A 9 -10.38 -7.77 -5.83
N PHE A 10 -9.98 -8.83 -6.54
CA PHE A 10 -9.39 -10.02 -5.95
C PHE A 10 -8.13 -9.64 -5.16
N ILE A 11 -7.21 -8.84 -5.72
CA ILE A 11 -5.98 -8.39 -5.06
C ILE A 11 -6.23 -7.52 -3.83
N ALA A 12 -7.19 -6.59 -3.90
CA ALA A 12 -7.61 -5.77 -2.76
C ALA A 12 -8.21 -6.64 -1.63
N ILE A 13 -8.90 -7.73 -1.99
CA ILE A 13 -9.34 -8.75 -1.04
C ILE A 13 -8.13 -9.55 -0.53
N LEU A 14 -7.20 -9.98 -1.40
CA LEU A 14 -6.04 -10.81 -1.06
C LEU A 14 -5.14 -10.16 0.00
N ARG A 15 -4.90 -8.85 -0.13
CA ARG A 15 -4.12 -8.11 0.85
C ARG A 15 -4.79 -8.08 2.24
N ASN A 16 -6.13 -8.07 2.27
CA ASN A 16 -6.89 -8.03 3.52
C ASN A 16 -7.30 -9.42 4.05
N ILE A 17 -7.00 -10.53 3.34
CA ILE A 17 -7.20 -11.89 3.86
C ILE A 17 -6.36 -12.11 5.12
N PHE A 18 -5.25 -11.38 5.25
CA PHE A 18 -4.53 -11.21 6.49
C PHE A 18 -4.28 -9.71 6.70
N SER A 19 -5.12 -9.03 7.47
CA SER A 19 -4.61 -7.80 8.13
C SER A 19 -3.36 -8.21 8.92
N ASN A 20 -2.34 -7.36 9.08
CA ASN A 20 -1.12 -7.75 9.81
C ASN A 20 -1.41 -8.17 11.27
N SER A 21 -2.65 -8.01 11.72
CA SER A 21 -3.18 -8.40 13.01
C SER A 21 -3.81 -9.81 13.12
N GLU A 22 -4.31 -10.46 12.05
CA GLU A 22 -5.01 -11.77 12.18
C GLU A 22 -4.11 -13.01 12.06
N SER A 23 -2.85 -12.85 11.64
CA SER A 23 -1.89 -13.94 11.80
C SER A 23 -1.33 -13.93 13.23
N VAL A 24 -1.63 -15.00 13.95
CA VAL A 24 -0.95 -15.46 15.15
C VAL A 24 0.53 -15.72 14.79
N PHE A 25 1.30 -14.65 14.67
CA PHE A 25 2.67 -14.70 14.21
C PHE A 25 3.60 -14.83 15.42
N SER A 26 3.63 -16.03 15.99
CA SER A 26 4.81 -16.46 16.75
C SER A 26 6.02 -16.29 15.82
N ARG A 27 7.13 -15.72 16.29
CA ARG A 27 8.39 -15.52 15.54
C ARG A 27 8.75 -16.69 14.63
N ARG A 28 8.49 -17.92 15.09
CA ARG A 28 8.66 -19.16 14.32
C ARG A 28 7.90 -19.22 13.01
N PHE A 29 6.68 -18.68 12.95
CA PHE A 29 5.89 -18.64 11.72
C PHE A 29 6.42 -17.56 10.77
N HIS A 30 6.93 -16.42 11.27
CA HIS A 30 7.68 -15.49 10.40
C HIS A 30 8.90 -16.15 9.81
N ASP A 31 9.73 -16.73 10.67
CA ASP A 31 11.00 -17.34 10.29
C ASP A 31 10.74 -18.46 9.28
N GLN A 32 9.67 -19.25 9.45
CA GLN A 32 9.27 -20.28 8.47
C GLN A 32 8.87 -19.69 7.12
N LEU A 33 8.08 -18.60 7.10
CA LEU A 33 7.71 -17.93 5.85
C LEU A 33 8.93 -17.27 5.19
N ALA A 34 9.78 -16.63 5.99
CA ALA A 34 11.01 -15.97 5.56
C ALA A 34 11.97 -16.99 4.93
N ILE A 35 12.19 -18.14 5.57
CA ILE A 35 12.95 -19.26 5.00
C ILE A 35 12.28 -19.78 3.72
N MET A 36 10.95 -19.97 3.71
CA MET A 36 10.23 -20.50 2.54
C MET A 36 10.33 -19.57 1.32
N TYR A 37 10.31 -18.26 1.54
CA TYR A 37 10.36 -17.25 0.47
C TYR A 37 11.74 -16.60 0.32
N ASN A 38 12.77 -17.12 0.99
CA ASN A 38 14.15 -16.64 0.95
C ASN A 38 14.26 -15.12 1.19
N ASP A 39 13.55 -14.63 2.21
CA ASP A 39 13.49 -13.23 2.65
C ASP A 39 12.99 -12.23 1.58
N ALA A 40 12.48 -12.70 0.45
CA ALA A 40 12.02 -11.87 -0.65
C ALA A 40 10.49 -11.73 -0.65
N SER A 41 9.98 -10.50 -0.41
CA SER A 41 8.54 -10.15 -0.45
C SER A 41 7.68 -11.21 0.26
N VAL A 42 8.04 -11.51 1.52
CA VAL A 42 7.59 -12.70 2.27
C VAL A 42 6.07 -12.73 2.39
N LEU A 43 5.45 -11.60 2.78
CA LEU A 43 4.01 -11.52 2.98
C LEU A 43 3.27 -11.50 1.65
N GLU A 44 3.76 -10.78 0.64
CA GLU A 44 3.15 -10.69 -0.68
C GLU A 44 3.12 -12.06 -1.39
N ASN A 45 4.23 -12.81 -1.29
CA ASN A 45 4.30 -14.19 -1.78
C ASN A 45 3.34 -15.11 -1.00
N HIS A 46 3.23 -14.93 0.32
CA HIS A 46 2.29 -15.69 1.13
C HIS A 46 0.83 -15.39 0.74
N HIS A 47 0.47 -14.12 0.56
CA HIS A 47 -0.87 -13.69 0.13
C HIS A 47 -1.24 -14.35 -1.20
N LEU A 48 -0.33 -14.32 -2.19
CA LEU A 48 -0.51 -15.00 -3.47
C LEU A 48 -0.69 -16.52 -3.30
N ALA A 49 0.15 -17.17 -2.50
CA ALA A 49 0.07 -18.61 -2.29
C ALA A 49 -1.27 -19.04 -1.70
N VAL A 50 -1.71 -18.38 -0.62
CA VAL A 50 -2.99 -18.67 0.03
C VAL A 50 -4.16 -18.39 -0.91
N ALA A 51 -4.15 -17.26 -1.61
CA ALA A 51 -5.17 -16.88 -2.58
C ALA A 51 -5.41 -17.95 -3.64
N PHE A 52 -4.33 -18.40 -4.29
CA PHE A 52 -4.43 -19.41 -5.34
C PHE A 52 -4.74 -20.80 -4.79
N GLN A 53 -4.38 -21.11 -3.54
CA GLN A 53 -4.83 -22.33 -2.88
C GLN A 53 -6.34 -22.30 -2.58
N LEU A 54 -6.88 -21.15 -2.15
CA LEU A 54 -8.31 -21.00 -1.89
C LEU A 54 -9.15 -21.22 -3.16
N LEU A 55 -8.68 -20.72 -4.31
CA LEU A 55 -9.34 -20.95 -5.60
C LEU A 55 -9.41 -22.44 -6.00
N ASN A 56 -8.53 -23.29 -5.46
CA ASN A 56 -8.56 -24.73 -5.71
C ASN A 56 -9.54 -25.49 -4.78
N ARG A 57 -10.15 -24.82 -3.79
CA ARG A 57 -11.15 -25.45 -2.93
C ARG A 57 -12.47 -25.66 -3.69
N PRO A 58 -13.20 -26.77 -3.43
CA PRO A 58 -14.49 -27.02 -4.07
C PRO A 58 -15.46 -25.84 -3.88
N GLY A 59 -16.01 -25.32 -4.98
CA GLY A 59 -16.97 -24.20 -4.95
C GLY A 59 -16.34 -22.81 -4.78
N CYS A 60 -15.01 -22.68 -4.73
CA CYS A 60 -14.33 -21.39 -4.55
C CYS A 60 -13.67 -20.84 -5.84
N ASP A 61 -13.72 -21.57 -6.96
CA ASP A 61 -13.10 -21.15 -8.21
C ASP A 61 -13.94 -20.08 -8.94
N MET A 62 -13.77 -18.82 -8.56
CA MET A 62 -14.44 -17.69 -9.23
C MET A 62 -14.00 -17.48 -10.69
N PHE A 63 -12.99 -18.20 -11.17
CA PHE A 63 -12.44 -18.11 -12.52
C PHE A 63 -12.76 -19.36 -13.37
N GLU A 64 -13.71 -20.19 -12.95
CA GLU A 64 -14.10 -21.42 -13.64
C GLU A 64 -14.49 -21.21 -15.11
N SER A 65 -15.07 -20.05 -15.44
CA SER A 65 -15.49 -19.69 -16.79
C SER A 65 -14.35 -19.23 -17.72
N LEU A 66 -13.14 -19.00 -17.18
CA LEU A 66 -12.00 -18.56 -17.96
C LEU A 66 -11.28 -19.72 -18.64
N VAL A 67 -10.91 -19.55 -19.92
CA VAL A 67 -10.11 -20.56 -20.62
C VAL A 67 -8.66 -20.58 -20.09
N LYS A 68 -7.97 -21.70 -20.27
CA LYS A 68 -6.60 -21.93 -19.76
C LYS A 68 -5.63 -20.75 -20.03
N LYS A 69 -5.63 -20.21 -21.26
CA LYS A 69 -4.78 -19.06 -21.63
C LYS A 69 -5.10 -17.80 -20.82
N GLN A 70 -6.38 -17.53 -20.55
CA GLN A 70 -6.81 -16.39 -19.75
C GLN A 70 -6.43 -16.58 -18.27
N ARG A 71 -6.56 -17.81 -17.73
CA ARG A 71 -6.16 -18.11 -16.35
C ARG A 71 -4.66 -17.92 -16.13
N LEU A 72 -3.83 -18.38 -17.09
CA LEU A 72 -2.38 -18.15 -17.04
C LEU A 72 -2.04 -16.66 -17.10
N SER A 73 -2.70 -15.90 -17.98
CA SER A 73 -2.51 -14.45 -18.06
C SER A 73 -2.94 -13.74 -16.78
N LEU A 74 -4.09 -14.10 -16.21
CA LEU A 74 -4.61 -13.53 -14.96
C LEU A 74 -3.65 -13.82 -13.81
N ARG A 75 -3.19 -15.07 -13.69
CA ARG A 75 -2.23 -15.47 -12.66
C ARG A 75 -0.95 -14.65 -12.75
N ARG A 76 -0.39 -14.48 -13.95
CA ARG A 76 0.83 -13.67 -14.16
C ARG A 76 0.60 -12.22 -13.72
N MET A 77 -0.48 -11.59 -14.20
CA MET A 77 -0.79 -10.21 -13.85
C MET A 77 -1.03 -10.03 -12.35
N ALA A 78 -1.70 -10.97 -11.69
CA ALA A 78 -1.95 -10.93 -10.26
C ALA A 78 -0.65 -11.02 -9.45
N ILE A 79 0.28 -11.90 -9.85
CA ILE A 79 1.60 -12.00 -9.23
C ILE A 79 2.36 -10.67 -9.37
N ASP A 80 2.45 -10.15 -10.60
CA ASP A 80 3.17 -8.91 -10.89
C ASP A 80 2.61 -7.72 -10.07
N MET A 81 1.29 -7.63 -9.91
CA MET A 81 0.62 -6.56 -9.16
C MET A 81 0.74 -6.71 -7.63
N VAL A 82 0.57 -7.91 -7.07
CA VAL A 82 0.65 -8.10 -5.61
C VAL A 82 2.08 -7.90 -5.12
N LEU A 83 3.08 -8.40 -5.85
CA LEU A 83 4.48 -8.17 -5.48
C LEU A 83 4.88 -6.68 -5.54
N ALA A 84 4.18 -5.88 -6.34
CA ALA A 84 4.39 -4.44 -6.41
C ALA A 84 3.85 -3.69 -5.18
N THR A 85 3.04 -4.31 -4.32
CA THR A 85 2.58 -3.67 -3.07
C THR A 85 3.60 -3.75 -1.94
N ASP A 86 4.70 -4.48 -2.13
CA ASP A 86 5.82 -4.51 -1.21
C ASP A 86 6.46 -3.11 -1.13
N MET A 87 6.45 -2.51 0.06
CA MET A 87 6.97 -1.15 0.28
C MET A 87 8.47 -1.03 0.00
N SER A 88 9.24 -2.13 -0.01
CA SER A 88 10.65 -2.11 -0.45
C SER A 88 10.80 -1.76 -1.94
N LYS A 89 9.74 -1.92 -2.74
CA LYS A 89 9.69 -1.59 -4.18
C LYS A 89 9.16 -0.19 -4.47
N HIS A 90 8.70 0.54 -3.46
CA HIS A 90 8.05 1.85 -3.64
C HIS A 90 8.92 2.81 -4.45
N MET A 91 10.21 2.96 -4.11
CA MET A 91 11.09 3.92 -4.78
C MET A 91 11.38 3.56 -6.24
N SER A 92 11.51 2.26 -6.56
CA SER A 92 11.66 1.82 -7.95
C SER A 92 10.38 2.08 -8.76
N LEU A 93 9.21 1.75 -8.20
CA LEU A 93 7.92 1.98 -8.86
C LEU A 93 7.70 3.48 -9.15
N LEU A 94 8.04 4.34 -8.19
CA LEU A 94 7.95 5.79 -8.33
C LEU A 94 8.91 6.33 -9.41
N ALA A 95 10.16 5.85 -9.45
CA ALA A 95 11.13 6.25 -10.47
C ALA A 95 10.66 5.86 -11.88
N ASP A 96 10.14 4.65 -12.03
CA ASP A 96 9.59 4.17 -13.30
C ASP A 96 8.37 5.02 -13.70
N LEU A 97 7.48 5.34 -12.75
CA LEU A 97 6.30 6.19 -12.98
C LEU A 97 6.69 7.60 -13.46
N LYS A 98 7.70 8.22 -12.83
CA LYS A 98 8.22 9.53 -13.25
C LYS A 98 8.74 9.51 -14.69
N THR A 99 9.51 8.47 -15.04
CA THR A 99 10.02 8.27 -16.41
C THR A 99 8.88 8.16 -17.43
N MET A 100 7.79 7.48 -17.05
CA MET A 100 6.61 7.35 -17.90
C MET A 100 5.89 8.69 -18.11
N VAL A 101 5.76 9.52 -17.05
CA VAL A 101 5.19 10.86 -17.14
C VAL A 101 6.02 11.75 -18.08
N GLU A 102 7.34 11.72 -17.96
CA GLU A 102 8.24 12.49 -18.84
C GLU A 102 8.10 12.07 -20.31
N THR A 103 8.04 10.76 -20.56
CA THR A 103 7.85 10.22 -21.92
C THR A 103 6.50 10.65 -22.51
N LYS A 104 5.42 10.65 -21.70
CA LYS A 104 4.09 11.15 -22.10
C LYS A 104 4.15 12.63 -22.48
N LYS A 105 4.84 13.46 -21.68
CA LYS A 105 4.99 14.90 -21.94
C LYS A 105 5.71 15.15 -23.26
N VAL A 106 6.79 14.40 -23.55
CA VAL A 106 7.54 14.51 -24.80
C VAL A 106 6.71 14.09 -26.02
N ALA A 107 5.88 13.06 -25.88
CA ALA A 107 5.02 12.59 -26.98
C ALA A 107 3.92 13.59 -27.36
N GLY A 108 3.61 14.58 -26.52
CA GLY A 108 2.65 15.66 -26.81
C GLY A 108 1.19 15.20 -26.97
N SER A 109 0.91 13.92 -26.79
CA SER A 109 -0.45 13.38 -26.85
C SER A 109 -1.06 13.35 -25.45
N GLY A 110 -2.22 13.99 -25.27
CA GLY A 110 -2.95 13.95 -23.99
C GLY A 110 -3.40 12.55 -23.56
N ILE A 111 -3.24 11.55 -24.42
CA ILE A 111 -3.64 10.16 -24.22
C ILE A 111 -2.40 9.30 -23.93
N LEU A 112 -2.47 8.45 -22.91
CA LEU A 112 -1.44 7.45 -22.64
C LEU A 112 -1.49 6.33 -23.68
N THR A 113 -0.46 6.27 -24.54
CA THR A 113 -0.25 5.13 -25.43
C THR A 113 0.40 3.99 -24.65
N LEU A 114 -0.35 2.92 -24.40
CA LEU A 114 0.12 1.75 -23.66
C LEU A 114 0.26 0.56 -24.62
N ASP A 115 1.31 0.62 -25.44
CA ASP A 115 1.42 -0.24 -26.63
C ASP A 115 1.85 -1.66 -26.28
N ASN A 116 2.68 -1.83 -25.26
CA ASN A 116 3.23 -3.13 -24.88
C ASN A 116 2.67 -3.64 -23.53
N TYR A 117 3.00 -4.89 -23.17
CA TYR A 117 2.56 -5.46 -21.89
C TYR A 117 3.23 -4.78 -20.69
N SER A 118 4.50 -4.40 -20.81
CA SER A 118 5.28 -3.77 -19.74
C SER A 118 4.67 -2.44 -19.33
N ASP A 119 4.34 -1.57 -20.29
CA ASP A 119 3.75 -0.25 -20.00
C ASP A 119 2.40 -0.40 -19.30
N ARG A 120 1.56 -1.32 -19.79
CA ARG A 120 0.27 -1.64 -19.16
C ARG A 120 0.44 -2.17 -17.75
N MET A 121 1.41 -3.05 -17.53
CA MET A 121 1.66 -3.63 -16.22
C MET A 121 2.17 -2.58 -15.23
N GLN A 122 3.08 -1.72 -15.66
CA GLN A 122 3.64 -0.66 -14.83
C GLN A 122 2.54 0.32 -14.35
N ILE A 123 1.58 0.67 -15.21
CA ILE A 123 0.39 1.43 -14.82
C ILE A 123 -0.43 0.68 -13.77
N LEU A 124 -0.70 -0.60 -13.99
CA LEU A 124 -1.51 -1.41 -13.08
C LEU A 124 -0.85 -1.59 -11.71
N GLN A 125 0.47 -1.78 -11.67
CA GLN A 125 1.28 -1.84 -10.45
C GLN A 125 1.23 -0.52 -9.68
N ASN A 126 1.41 0.62 -10.36
CA ASN A 126 1.29 1.93 -9.71
C ASN A 126 -0.15 2.22 -9.26
N MET A 127 -1.15 1.78 -10.01
CA MET A 127 -2.56 1.94 -9.64
C MET A 127 -2.92 1.16 -8.36
N ILE A 128 -2.49 -0.10 -8.25
CA ILE A 128 -2.72 -0.89 -7.03
C ILE A 128 -1.94 -0.31 -5.84
N HIS A 129 -0.71 0.18 -6.08
CA HIS A 129 0.12 0.82 -5.06
C HIS A 129 -0.46 2.15 -4.56
N CYS A 130 -0.96 3.00 -5.47
CA CYS A 130 -1.70 4.21 -5.10
C CYS A 130 -2.95 3.88 -4.31
N SER A 131 -3.71 2.86 -4.75
CA SER A 131 -4.92 2.40 -4.05
C SER A 131 -4.60 1.96 -2.63
N ASP A 132 -3.46 1.31 -2.45
CA ASP A 132 -2.99 0.85 -1.17
C ASP A 132 -2.54 1.99 -0.23
N LEU A 133 -1.86 2.99 -0.80
CA LEU A 133 -1.42 4.21 -0.11
C LEU A 133 -2.46 5.34 -0.23
N SER A 134 -3.75 5.00 -0.32
CA SER A 134 -4.82 5.97 -0.53
C SER A 134 -5.46 6.51 0.74
N ASN A 135 -5.14 5.97 1.93
CA ASN A 135 -5.78 6.39 3.18
C ASN A 135 -5.69 7.91 3.41
N PRO A 136 -4.52 8.56 3.23
CA PRO A 136 -4.37 10.00 3.45
C PRO A 136 -5.08 10.86 2.40
N THR A 137 -5.57 10.29 1.30
CA THR A 137 -6.27 11.02 0.23
C THR A 137 -7.79 10.96 0.36
N LYS A 138 -8.32 10.29 1.40
CA LYS A 138 -9.75 10.20 1.69
C LYS A 138 -10.23 11.35 2.55
N PRO A 139 -11.55 11.64 2.60
CA PRO A 139 -12.10 12.61 3.54
C PRO A 139 -11.58 12.37 4.97
N LEU A 140 -11.21 13.44 5.67
CA LEU A 140 -10.52 13.40 6.96
C LEU A 140 -11.16 12.43 7.97
N ALA A 141 -12.49 12.36 8.03
CA ALA A 141 -13.22 11.47 8.94
C ALA A 141 -12.93 9.98 8.69
N LEU A 142 -12.71 9.59 7.43
CA LEU A 142 -12.30 8.22 7.06
C LEU A 142 -10.81 8.01 7.29
N TYR A 143 -9.99 8.98 6.90
CA TYR A 143 -8.54 8.89 7.08
C TYR A 143 -8.17 8.70 8.56
N ARG A 144 -8.81 9.45 9.47
CA ARG A 144 -8.62 9.31 10.91
C ARG A 144 -8.95 7.89 11.42
N GLN A 145 -10.00 7.26 10.91
CA GLN A 145 -10.35 5.88 11.29
C GLN A 145 -9.28 4.88 10.85
N TRP A 146 -8.71 5.06 9.65
CA TRP A 146 -7.58 4.25 9.19
C TRP A 146 -6.35 4.45 10.06
N ASN A 147 -6.07 5.70 10.45
CA ASN A 147 -4.96 6.00 11.35
C ASN A 147 -5.12 5.38 12.74
N THR A 148 -6.32 5.37 13.30
CA THR A 148 -6.58 4.64 14.56
C THR A 148 -6.28 3.14 14.41
N ARG A 149 -6.76 2.52 13.33
CA ARG A 149 -6.60 1.07 13.10
C ARG A 149 -5.13 0.69 12.90
N ILE A 150 -4.40 1.44 12.08
CA ILE A 150 -2.99 1.14 11.79
C ILE A 150 -2.12 1.35 13.03
N MET A 151 -2.36 2.40 13.82
CA MET A 151 -1.62 2.62 15.07
C MET A 151 -1.90 1.51 16.09
N GLU A 152 -3.16 1.10 16.23
CA GLU A 152 -3.51 -0.02 17.11
C GLU A 152 -2.79 -1.32 16.68
N GLU A 153 -2.69 -1.57 15.38
CA GLU A 153 -1.94 -2.71 14.85
C GLU A 153 -0.45 -2.65 15.18
N HIS A 154 0.19 -1.48 15.00
CA HIS A 154 1.60 -1.27 15.34
C HIS A 154 1.84 -1.44 16.85
N PHE A 155 0.96 -0.91 17.69
CA PHE A 155 1.10 -1.06 19.14
C PHE A 155 0.93 -2.50 19.60
N ARG A 156 0.01 -3.26 19.01
CA ARG A 156 -0.10 -4.71 19.26
C ARG A 156 1.13 -5.48 18.79
N GLN A 157 1.82 -5.01 17.76
CA GLN A 157 3.12 -5.58 17.37
C GLN A 157 4.19 -5.25 18.41
N GLY A 158 4.32 -3.99 18.82
CA GLY A 158 5.32 -3.58 19.82
C GLY A 158 5.14 -4.26 21.17
N ASP A 159 3.91 -4.50 21.62
CA ASP A 159 3.67 -5.25 22.85
C ASP A 159 4.16 -6.69 22.74
N ARG A 160 3.94 -7.35 21.59
CA ARG A 160 4.45 -8.71 21.33
C ARG A 160 5.97 -8.75 21.24
N GLU A 161 6.59 -7.75 20.60
CA GLU A 161 8.06 -7.60 20.56
C GLU A 161 8.63 -7.47 21.97
N ARG A 162 8.00 -6.64 22.81
CA ARG A 162 8.38 -6.44 24.21
C ARG A 162 8.26 -7.74 25.03
N GLU A 163 7.14 -8.46 24.90
CA GLU A 163 6.92 -9.76 25.57
C GLU A 163 7.98 -10.80 25.19
N GLN A 164 8.48 -10.74 23.96
CA GLN A 164 9.51 -11.65 23.44
C GLN A 164 10.94 -11.17 23.72
N GLY A 165 11.13 -10.02 24.39
CA GLY A 165 12.43 -9.44 24.66
C GLY A 165 13.17 -8.95 23.41
N LEU A 166 12.43 -8.54 22.38
CA LEU A 166 12.96 -7.97 21.14
C LEU A 166 13.10 -6.45 21.24
N GLU A 167 13.98 -5.89 20.40
CA GLU A 167 13.98 -4.46 20.14
C GLU A 167 12.66 -4.06 19.47
N LEU A 168 12.06 -2.97 19.93
CA LEU A 168 10.79 -2.48 19.38
C LEU A 168 11.01 -1.92 17.98
N SER A 169 10.18 -2.36 17.05
CA SER A 169 10.16 -1.81 15.70
C SER A 169 9.81 -0.31 15.74
N PRO A 170 10.31 0.49 14.80
CA PRO A 170 9.92 1.89 14.66
C PRO A 170 8.39 2.02 14.66
N MET A 171 7.86 3.07 15.29
CA MET A 171 6.42 3.35 15.42
C MET A 171 5.57 2.37 16.24
N CYS A 172 6.16 1.29 16.76
CA CYS A 172 5.41 0.26 17.50
C CYS A 172 5.34 0.51 19.01
N ASP A 173 6.05 1.52 19.54
CA ASP A 173 5.98 1.88 20.96
C ASP A 173 4.89 2.93 21.24
N ARG A 174 3.81 2.48 21.90
CA ARG A 174 2.70 3.33 22.33
C ARG A 174 3.07 4.48 23.27
N ASN A 175 4.23 4.42 23.92
CA ASN A 175 4.66 5.44 24.88
C ASN A 175 5.43 6.59 24.23
N THR A 176 5.97 6.38 23.02
CA THR A 176 6.85 7.34 22.34
C THR A 176 6.35 7.74 20.95
N ALA A 177 5.38 7.01 20.40
CA ALA A 177 4.82 7.30 19.09
C ALA A 177 4.02 8.60 19.07
N SER A 178 4.43 9.53 18.20
CA SER A 178 3.63 10.71 17.84
C SER A 178 2.89 10.42 16.53
N LEU A 179 1.57 10.26 16.60
CA LEU A 179 0.75 9.99 15.42
C LEU A 179 0.87 11.13 14.41
N GLU A 180 0.68 12.37 14.86
CA GLU A 180 0.68 13.58 14.05
C GLU A 180 1.99 13.72 13.26
N LYS A 181 3.14 13.63 13.95
CA LYS A 181 4.46 13.72 13.32
C LYS A 181 4.69 12.63 12.28
N THR A 182 4.26 11.40 12.59
CA THR A 182 4.43 10.28 11.66
C THR A 182 3.55 10.42 10.44
N GLN A 183 2.31 10.89 10.57
CA GLN A 183 1.43 11.10 9.42
C GLN A 183 1.95 12.23 8.52
N VAL A 184 2.45 13.34 9.07
CA VAL A 184 3.07 14.41 8.25
C VAL A 184 4.28 13.85 7.49
N SER A 185 5.17 13.15 8.18
CA SER A 185 6.38 12.57 7.56
C SER A 185 6.02 11.52 6.48
N PHE A 186 5.04 10.67 6.75
CA PHE A 186 4.58 9.66 5.81
C PHE A 186 3.97 10.30 4.55
N ILE A 187 3.20 11.36 4.72
CA ILE A 187 2.67 12.12 3.58
C ILE A 187 3.83 12.74 2.78
N ASP A 188 4.76 13.42 3.44
CA ASP A 188 5.86 14.14 2.78
C ASP A 188 6.79 13.25 1.97
N TYR A 189 7.17 12.11 2.54
CA TYR A 189 8.23 11.28 1.97
C TYR A 189 7.72 10.13 1.11
N ILE A 190 6.46 9.71 1.27
CA ILE A 190 5.92 8.51 0.62
C ILE A 190 4.68 8.84 -0.21
N VAL A 191 3.64 9.40 0.41
CA VAL A 191 2.30 9.46 -0.21
C VAL A 191 2.21 10.62 -1.20
N HIS A 192 2.67 11.82 -0.84
CA HIS A 192 2.62 12.98 -1.70
C HIS A 192 3.45 12.79 -2.99
N PRO A 193 4.73 12.36 -2.97
CA PRO A 193 5.49 12.16 -4.20
C PRO A 193 4.83 11.15 -5.16
N LEU A 194 4.21 10.11 -4.62
CA LEU A 194 3.47 9.11 -5.40
C LEU A 194 2.23 9.71 -6.04
N TRP A 195 1.36 10.35 -5.25
CA TRP A 195 0.10 10.90 -5.73
C TRP A 195 0.28 12.12 -6.64
N GLU A 196 1.31 12.93 -6.42
CA GLU A 196 1.70 14.02 -7.32
C GLU A 196 2.08 13.46 -8.69
N THR A 197 3.00 12.49 -8.72
CA THR A 197 3.42 11.86 -9.99
C THR A 197 2.25 11.17 -10.69
N TRP A 198 1.39 10.48 -9.94
CA TRP A 198 0.17 9.88 -10.48
C TRP A 198 -0.79 10.93 -11.04
N SER A 199 -0.99 12.05 -10.32
CA SER A 199 -1.85 13.15 -10.76
C SER A 199 -1.37 13.79 -12.05
N GLU A 200 -0.06 13.97 -12.21
CA GLU A 200 0.51 14.42 -13.49
C GLU A 200 0.24 13.44 -14.64
N LEU A 201 0.35 12.15 -14.36
CA LEU A 201 0.12 11.09 -15.36
C LEU A 201 -1.32 11.08 -15.88
N VAL A 202 -2.30 11.24 -15.00
CA VAL A 202 -3.74 11.17 -15.33
C VAL A 202 -4.42 12.54 -15.32
N HIS A 203 -3.66 13.63 -15.40
CA HIS A 203 -4.21 14.98 -15.33
C HIS A 203 -5.37 15.19 -16.34
N PRO A 204 -6.51 15.77 -15.92
CA PRO A 204 -6.79 16.38 -14.60
C PRO A 204 -7.48 15.47 -13.57
N ASP A 205 -7.66 14.17 -13.87
CA ASP A 205 -8.63 13.31 -13.17
C ASP A 205 -8.36 13.10 -11.67
N ALA A 206 -7.09 13.15 -11.24
CA ALA A 206 -6.70 12.94 -9.84
C ALA A 206 -6.44 14.24 -9.06
N GLN A 207 -6.72 15.42 -9.64
CA GLN A 207 -6.45 16.70 -8.98
C GLN A 207 -7.17 16.82 -7.63
N LYS A 208 -8.46 16.43 -7.55
CA LYS A 208 -9.20 16.52 -6.29
C LYS A 208 -8.66 15.60 -5.19
N ILE A 209 -8.06 14.47 -5.59
CA ILE A 209 -7.43 13.52 -4.67
C ILE A 209 -6.18 14.16 -4.06
N LEU A 210 -5.38 14.86 -4.86
CA LEU A 210 -4.19 15.56 -4.41
C LEU A 210 -4.53 16.75 -3.49
N GLU A 211 -5.54 17.54 -3.84
CA GLU A 211 -6.03 18.62 -2.96
C GLU A 211 -6.46 18.08 -1.58
N THR A 212 -7.20 16.96 -1.55
CA THR A 212 -7.63 16.34 -0.29
C THR A 212 -6.44 15.84 0.54
N LEU A 213 -5.39 15.33 -0.11
CA LEU A 213 -4.15 14.92 0.55
C LEU A 213 -3.45 16.10 1.22
N GLU A 214 -3.33 17.22 0.51
CA GLU A 214 -2.74 18.46 1.01
C GLU A 214 -3.53 19.01 2.21
N GLU A 215 -4.86 19.10 2.10
CA GLU A 215 -5.76 19.53 3.18
C GLU A 215 -5.59 18.64 4.44
N ASN A 216 -5.56 17.32 4.25
CA ASN A 216 -5.37 16.37 5.36
C ASN A 216 -3.98 16.49 6.01
N ARG A 217 -2.95 16.73 5.20
CA ARG A 217 -1.58 16.96 5.68
C ARG A 217 -1.51 18.20 6.55
N GLU A 218 -2.07 19.31 6.08
CA GLU A 218 -2.12 20.57 6.82
C GLU A 218 -2.85 20.41 8.15
N TRP A 219 -3.96 19.65 8.17
CA TRP A 219 -4.68 19.34 9.40
C TRP A 219 -3.81 18.62 10.44
N TYR A 220 -3.04 17.61 10.02
CA TYR A 220 -2.12 16.89 10.90
C TYR A 220 -0.93 17.76 11.34
N LEU A 221 -0.43 18.62 10.45
CA LEU A 221 0.65 19.56 10.77
C LEU A 221 0.22 20.58 11.84
N ALA A 222 -0.97 21.15 11.70
CA ALA A 222 -1.52 22.10 12.67
C ALA A 222 -1.59 21.48 14.07
N ARG A 223 -2.09 20.24 14.18
CA ARG A 223 -2.15 19.50 15.45
C ARG A 223 -0.78 19.19 16.03
N MET A 224 0.19 18.79 15.20
CA MET A 224 1.56 18.55 15.64
C MET A 224 2.17 19.78 16.31
N VAL A 225 1.90 20.98 15.75
CA VAL A 225 2.36 22.25 16.31
C VAL A 225 1.63 22.60 17.61
N GLU A 226 0.31 22.40 17.68
CA GLU A 226 -0.48 22.60 18.90
C GLU A 226 0.02 21.72 20.05
N ASP A 227 0.25 20.44 19.80
CA ASP A 227 0.75 19.48 20.81
C ASP A 227 2.13 19.89 21.32
N SER A 228 3.04 20.27 20.41
CA SER A 228 4.39 20.75 20.78
C SER A 228 4.37 22.01 21.64
N GLN A 229 3.42 22.92 21.39
CA GLN A 229 3.27 24.15 22.19
C GLN A 229 2.67 23.90 23.57
N ASN A 230 1.78 22.91 23.70
CA ASN A 230 1.19 22.54 24.99
C ASN A 230 2.22 21.85 25.89
N GLU A 231 3.04 20.94 25.33
CA GLU A 231 4.14 20.30 26.07
C GLU A 231 5.16 21.33 26.60
N GLN A 232 5.46 22.38 25.84
CA GLN A 232 6.37 23.45 26.30
C GLN A 232 5.79 24.24 27.48
N LYS A 233 4.48 24.53 27.46
CA LYS A 233 3.80 25.25 28.55
C LYS A 233 3.63 24.42 29.83
N GLU A 234 3.53 23.10 29.73
CA GLU A 234 3.43 22.22 30.90
C GLU A 234 4.79 22.02 31.61
N ASN A 235 5.90 22.27 30.90
CA ASN A 235 7.26 22.15 31.40
C ASN A 235 7.85 23.49 31.93
N GLU A 236 7.11 24.60 31.84
CA GLU A 236 7.42 25.92 32.40
C GLU A 236 6.71 26.15 33.75
#